data_AF-A0A830BMN9-F1
#
_entry.id   AF-A0A830BMN9-F1
#
_cell.length_a   1.000
_cell.length_b   1.000
_cell.length_c   1.000
_cell.angle_alpha   90.00
_cell.angle_beta   90.00
_cell.angle_gamma   90.00
#
_symmetry.space_group_name_H-M   'P 1'
#
loop_
_entity.id
_entity.type
_entity.pdbx_description
1 polymer ?
#
loop_
_entity_poly.entity_id
_entity_poly.type
_entity_poly.pdbx_seq_one_letter_code
_entity_poly.pdbx_strand_id
1 'polypeptide(L)'
;MSTMRVHCASGDDELGYHNLSVNQQFQWKFCQAPRTLFFCHLWWGSKQKAFDVFVSKFIQKPYSDYYWIARSDGIYLSHDNKSFTKKFDWQ
;
A
#
# COMPACT_ATOMS: atom_id res chain seq x y z
N MET A 1 -5.27 -22.00 1.89
CA MET A 1 -5.52 -20.58 2.22
C MET A 1 -4.52 -19.77 1.43
N SER A 2 -4.95 -18.73 0.71
CA SER A 2 -4.00 -17.90 -0.02
C SER A 2 -3.53 -16.77 0.87
N THR A 3 -2.23 -16.69 1.08
CA THR A 3 -1.59 -15.64 1.87
C THR A 3 -0.79 -14.74 0.92
N MET A 4 -0.93 -13.44 1.11
CA MET A 4 -0.15 -12.43 0.41
C MET A 4 0.97 -11.96 1.33
N ARG A 5 2.21 -11.94 0.84
CA ARG A 5 3.32 -11.31 1.54
C ARG A 5 3.38 -9.84 1.12
N VAL A 6 3.63 -8.97 2.09
CA VAL A 6 3.77 -7.52 1.89
C VAL A 6 5.05 -7.07 2.57
N HIS A 7 5.83 -6.24 1.90
CA HIS A 7 6.93 -5.50 2.49
C HIS A 7 6.72 -4.03 2.17
N CYS A 8 6.86 -3.17 3.17
CA CYS A 8 6.74 -1.73 2.98
C CYS A 8 7.91 -1.03 3.66
N ALA A 9 8.38 0.08 3.09
CA ALA A 9 9.48 0.86 3.64
C ALA A 9 9.44 2.32 3.14
N SER A 10 10.18 3.19 3.82
CA SER A 10 10.40 4.61 3.45
C SER A 10 11.82 5.05 3.84
N GLY A 11 12.72 5.18 2.87
CA GLY A 11 14.11 5.56 3.17
C GLY A 11 14.75 4.54 4.12
N ASP A 12 15.18 4.99 5.30
CA ASP A 12 15.75 4.14 6.35
C ASP A 12 14.68 3.53 7.29
N ASP A 13 13.40 3.83 7.08
CA ASP A 13 12.29 3.36 7.90
C ASP A 13 11.71 2.05 7.33
N GLU A 14 12.07 0.93 7.95
CA GLU A 14 11.63 -0.41 7.58
C GLU A 14 10.36 -0.80 8.33
N LEU A 15 9.23 -0.88 7.61
CA LEU A 15 7.98 -1.37 8.19
C LEU A 15 7.92 -2.90 8.25
N GLY A 16 8.85 -3.58 7.57
CA GLY A 16 9.05 -5.02 7.64
C GLY A 16 8.13 -5.85 6.75
N TYR A 17 8.30 -7.18 6.84
CA TYR A 17 7.53 -8.17 6.10
C TYR A 17 6.30 -8.62 6.89
N HIS A 18 5.15 -8.64 6.22
CA HIS A 18 3.87 -9.05 6.77
C HIS A 18 3.24 -10.12 5.87
N ASN A 19 2.67 -11.16 6.46
CA ASN A 19 1.87 -12.15 5.75
C ASN A 19 0.40 -11.91 6.05
N LEU A 20 -0.37 -11.53 5.02
CA LEU A 20 -1.78 -11.21 5.14
C LEU A 20 -2.64 -12.30 4.49
N SER A 21 -3.56 -12.85 5.26
CA SER A 21 -4.65 -13.68 4.73
C SER A 21 -5.78 -12.81 4.19
N VAL A 22 -6.74 -13.42 3.50
CA VAL A 22 -7.95 -12.73 3.03
C VAL A 22 -8.63 -12.02 4.22
N ASN A 23 -9.04 -10.76 4.03
CA ASN A 23 -9.65 -9.88 5.04
C ASN A 23 -8.72 -9.45 6.19
N GLN A 24 -7.43 -9.77 6.18
CA GLN A 24 -6.46 -9.19 7.09
C GLN A 24 -5.88 -7.89 6.53
N GLN A 25 -5.48 -6.99 7.43
CA GLN A 25 -4.89 -5.70 7.08
C GLN A 25 -3.59 -5.46 7.85
N PHE A 26 -2.67 -4.80 7.17
CA PHE A 26 -1.49 -4.19 7.78
C PHE A 26 -1.70 -2.67 7.75
N GLN A 27 -1.55 -2.02 8.91
CA GLN A 27 -1.81 -0.59 9.07
C GLN A 27 -0.68 0.05 9.89
N TRP A 28 -0.31 1.27 9.51
CA TRP A 28 0.62 2.10 10.26
C TRP A 28 0.24 3.58 10.14
N LYS A 29 0.78 4.39 11.04
CA LYS A 29 0.59 5.84 11.06
C LYS A 29 1.95 6.52 11.15
N PHE A 30 2.08 7.67 10.51
CA PHE A 30 3.32 8.44 10.50
C PHE A 30 3.01 9.94 10.43
N CYS A 31 3.95 10.76 10.88
CA CYS A 31 3.91 12.21 10.68
C CYS A 31 4.53 12.54 9.31
N GLN A 32 3.81 13.27 8.47
CA GLN A 32 4.31 13.61 7.13
C GLN A 32 5.43 14.65 7.22
N ALA A 33 6.62 14.28 6.73
CA ALA A 33 7.69 15.21 6.40
C ALA A 33 7.72 15.51 4.88
N PRO A 34 8.26 16.66 4.42
CA PRO A 34 8.22 17.10 3.02
C PRO A 34 8.75 16.09 1.99
N ARG A 35 9.64 15.17 2.39
CA ARG A 35 10.27 14.16 1.52
C ARG A 35 9.86 12.72 1.85
N THR A 36 8.73 12.54 2.54
CA THR A 36 8.25 11.20 2.91
C THR A 36 7.75 10.46 1.67
N LEU A 37 8.26 9.26 1.44
CA LEU A 37 7.79 8.33 0.41
C LEU A 37 7.74 6.94 1.01
N PHE A 38 6.56 6.32 0.99
CA PHE A 38 6.43 4.90 1.30
C PHE A 38 6.16 4.14 0.02
N PHE A 39 6.88 3.05 -0.17
CA PHE A 39 6.59 2.05 -1.19
C PHE A 39 6.25 0.73 -0.53
N CYS A 40 5.51 -0.11 -1.25
CA CYS A 40 5.29 -1.49 -0.86
C CYS A 40 5.50 -2.44 -2.03
N HIS A 41 5.99 -3.63 -1.73
CA HIS A 41 6.04 -4.77 -2.63
C HIS A 41 5.12 -5.87 -2.10
N LEU A 42 4.17 -6.27 -2.93
CA LEU A 42 3.19 -7.30 -2.65
C LEU A 42 3.51 -8.53 -3.49
N TRP A 43 3.45 -9.72 -2.87
CA TRP A 43 3.57 -11.02 -3.51
C TRP A 43 2.36 -11.88 -3.18
N TRP A 44 1.67 -12.37 -4.21
CA TRP A 44 0.48 -13.19 -4.06
C TRP A 44 0.52 -14.39 -5.04
N GLY A 45 1.07 -15.51 -4.57
CA GLY A 45 1.32 -16.66 -5.42
C GLY A 45 2.38 -16.32 -6.47
N SER A 46 2.06 -16.48 -7.76
CA SER A 46 2.92 -16.07 -8.88
C SER A 46 2.82 -14.59 -9.23
N LYS A 47 1.87 -13.85 -8.65
CA LYS A 47 1.66 -12.42 -8.92
C LYS A 47 2.53 -11.58 -8.01
N GLN A 48 3.03 -10.47 -8.53
CA GLN A 48 3.68 -9.46 -7.69
C GLN A 48 3.49 -8.04 -8.21
N LYS A 49 3.65 -7.06 -7.32
CA LYS A 49 3.74 -5.66 -7.69
C LYS A 49 4.48 -4.85 -6.64
N ALA A 50 5.44 -4.03 -7.06
CA ALA A 50 6.02 -2.97 -6.26
C ALA A 50 5.51 -1.61 -6.74
N PHE A 51 5.14 -0.72 -5.82
CA PHE A 51 4.63 0.61 -6.15
C PHE A 51 4.66 1.55 -4.93
N ASP A 52 4.63 2.85 -5.19
CA ASP A 52 4.56 3.88 -4.16
C ASP A 52 3.15 3.95 -3.57
N VAL A 53 3.02 3.63 -2.28
CA VAL A 53 1.74 3.69 -1.56
C VAL A 53 1.44 5.10 -1.03
N PHE A 54 2.48 5.90 -0.84
CA PHE A 54 2.37 7.31 -0.44
C PHE A 54 3.57 8.10 -0.93
N VAL A 55 3.33 9.26 -1.52
CA VAL A 55 4.37 10.25 -1.86
C VAL A 55 3.94 11.60 -1.33
N SER A 56 4.77 12.21 -0.49
CA SER A 56 4.55 13.56 0.03
C SER A 56 4.45 14.57 -1.11
N LYS A 57 3.39 15.39 -1.12
CA LYS A 57 3.24 16.52 -2.03
C LYS A 57 3.49 17.82 -1.26
N PHE A 58 4.37 18.67 -1.79
CA PHE A 58 4.86 19.90 -1.15
C PHE A 58 3.77 20.94 -0.81
N ILE A 59 2.63 20.90 -1.50
CA ILE A 59 1.67 22.02 -1.49
C ILE A 59 0.47 21.77 -0.56
N GLN A 60 0.05 20.52 -0.35
CA GLN A 60 -1.02 20.13 0.57
C GLN A 60 -1.13 18.61 0.67
N LYS A 61 -1.56 18.10 1.82
CA LYS A 61 -1.97 16.70 2.00
C LYS A 61 -3.47 16.61 1.64
N PRO A 62 -3.85 16.14 0.43
CA PRO A 62 -5.26 16.12 0.04
C PRO A 62 -6.08 15.13 0.87
N TYR A 63 -5.44 14.11 1.45
CA TYR A 63 -6.10 13.02 2.17
C TYR A 63 -5.32 12.61 3.41
N SER A 64 -6.02 12.37 4.51
CA SER A 64 -5.41 11.85 5.74
C SER A 64 -5.05 10.38 5.63
N ASP A 65 -5.87 9.60 4.91
CA ASP A 65 -5.80 8.14 4.83
C ASP A 65 -5.60 7.64 3.40
N TYR A 66 -4.89 6.51 3.28
CA TYR A 66 -4.60 5.81 2.02
C TYR A 66 -4.91 4.33 2.22
N TYR A 67 -6.05 3.88 1.69
CA TYR A 67 -6.51 2.50 1.78
C TYR A 67 -6.15 1.75 0.50
N TRP A 68 -5.20 0.83 0.59
CA TRP A 68 -4.80 -0.04 -0.51
C TRP A 68 -5.40 -1.43 -0.35
N ILE A 69 -6.09 -1.93 -1.38
CA ILE A 69 -6.67 -3.28 -1.40
C ILE A 69 -6.13 -4.05 -2.60
N ALA A 70 -5.54 -5.21 -2.32
CA ALA A 70 -5.21 -6.23 -3.31
C ALA A 70 -6.44 -7.11 -3.58
N ARG A 71 -6.84 -7.22 -4.84
CA ARG A 71 -7.88 -8.13 -5.33
C ARG A 71 -7.29 -9.08 -6.37
N SER A 72 -8.02 -10.14 -6.72
CA SER A 72 -7.54 -11.14 -7.67
C SER A 72 -7.16 -10.54 -9.04
N ASP A 73 -7.79 -9.44 -9.45
CA ASP A 73 -7.61 -8.80 -10.75
C ASP A 73 -6.71 -7.55 -10.71
N GLY A 74 -6.40 -7.00 -9.54
CA GLY A 74 -5.44 -5.90 -9.41
C GLY A 74 -5.45 -5.22 -8.06
N ILE A 75 -4.89 -4.03 -8.01
CA ILE A 75 -4.63 -3.28 -6.78
C ILE A 75 -5.37 -1.94 -6.85
N TYR A 76 -6.09 -1.64 -5.77
CA TYR A 76 -7.04 -0.55 -5.68
C TYR A 76 -6.64 0.43 -4.59
N LEU A 77 -6.92 1.72 -4.82
CA LEU A 77 -6.75 2.80 -3.84
C LEU A 77 -8.09 3.45 -3.51
N SER A 78 -8.27 3.79 -2.24
CA SER A 78 -9.33 4.65 -1.74
C SER A 78 -8.78 5.64 -0.71
N HIS A 79 -9.41 6.80 -0.57
CA HIS A 79 -9.13 7.78 0.48
C HIS A 79 -10.30 7.97 1.46
N ASP A 80 -11.44 7.33 1.20
CA ASP A 80 -12.66 7.38 2.00
C ASP A 80 -13.08 6.00 2.55
N ASN A 81 -12.30 4.95 2.23
CA ASN A 81 -12.57 3.54 2.49
C ASN A 81 -13.93 3.04 1.95
N LYS A 82 -14.49 3.72 0.93
CA LYS A 82 -15.79 3.40 0.33
C LYS A 82 -15.66 3.25 -1.19
N SER A 83 -14.98 4.19 -1.82
CA SER A 83 -14.84 4.29 -3.27
C SER A 83 -13.45 3.85 -3.69
N PHE A 84 -13.33 2.65 -4.26
CA PHE A 84 -12.05 2.05 -4.66
C PHE A 84 -11.82 2.14 -6.16
N THR A 85 -10.71 2.77 -6.56
CA THR A 85 -10.29 2.86 -7.96
C THR A 85 -9.12 1.93 -8.22
N LYS A 86 -9.19 1.11 -9.29
CA LYS A 86 -8.07 0.27 -9.72
C LYS A 86 -6.92 1.16 -10.17
N LYS A 87 -5.72 0.93 -9.63
CA LYS A 87 -4.51 1.69 -9.97
C LYS A 87 -3.50 0.84 -10.72
N PHE A 88 -3.43 -0.45 -10.40
CA PHE A 88 -2.45 -1.35 -10.99
C PHE A 88 -3.06 -2.70 -11.31
N ASP A 89 -2.65 -3.27 -12.44
CA ASP A 89 -2.72 -4.70 -12.68
C ASP A 89 -1.53 -5.40 -12.02
N TRP A 90 -1.72 -6.67 -11.70
CA TRP A 90 -0.64 -7.57 -11.30
C TRP A 90 0.36 -7.73 -12.44
N GLN A 91 1.64 -7.92 -12.08
CA GLN A 91 2.63 -8.49 -12.98
C GLN A 91 2.55 -10.01 -12.96
#